data_AF-A0A835SPQ4-F1
#
_entry.id   AF-A0A835SPQ4-F1
#
_cell.length_a   1.000
_cell.length_b   1.000
_cell.length_c   1.000
_cell.angle_alpha   90.00
_cell.angle_beta   90.00
_cell.angle_gamma   90.00
#
_symmetry.space_group_name_H-M   'P 1'
#
loop_
_entity.id
_entity.type
_entity.pdbx_description
1 polymer ?
#
loop_
_entity_poly.entity_id
_entity_poly.type
_entity_poly.pdbx_seq_one_letter_code
_entity_poly.pdbx_strand_id
1 'polypeptide(L)'
;MPAWLVPVFAAHWGRAAPWRALSLAQRRRLLCLAASSGDAASLDVALAHCGCSVNKQVLAAAVAGGTSALRLLLQRQLRQLSAVCAAEAAAELGQLSVLTWLLEQPDCGTALSQASFLGDILELASVHGCEEALELLLRGPASAARDVTLPLPALLYGCTADVLRRHGAAALGGANPAALASLLSAAVASQTPDWREKVAWLLAAFGVQQPPSAYELAWQAGTLAHDPRLPPDYPERLEELSARGFHLSSRLAKAAAGQGDARTLAWLLDHSHARLGGRAGSVIVAHAMKSGSAPMLRLLRERLPSPPDHAAAAGCPLPLLRRLHERGGGQLSHQQRCEVAEALAAGGCSAEVLEWARLEVQQQRGPKALRADMFLLYEMEALMDIAAGGDWLAADWLVESGAAPLPNSNVVLWHGNNVLTQILRHEPLSYERRLR
;
A
#
# COMPACT_ATOMS: atom_id res chain seq x y z
N MET A 1 -7.51 1.59 -28.43
CA MET A 1 -8.73 2.18 -29.03
C MET A 1 -8.82 1.74 -30.48
N PRO A 2 -10.01 1.51 -31.05
CA PRO A 2 -10.12 1.28 -32.49
C PRO A 2 -9.65 2.54 -33.25
N ALA A 3 -8.86 2.36 -34.31
CA ALA A 3 -8.13 3.42 -35.01
C ALA A 3 -9.00 4.57 -35.53
N TRP A 4 -10.30 4.32 -35.76
CA TRP A 4 -11.26 5.34 -36.22
C TRP A 4 -11.67 6.35 -35.14
N LEU A 5 -11.41 6.08 -33.85
CA LEU A 5 -11.72 7.02 -32.77
C LEU A 5 -10.69 8.13 -32.60
N VAL A 6 -9.47 7.97 -33.13
CA VAL A 6 -8.39 8.95 -32.99
C VAL A 6 -8.75 10.30 -33.64
N PRO A 7 -9.23 10.37 -34.90
CA PRO A 7 -9.63 11.63 -35.51
C PRO A 7 -10.81 12.29 -34.80
N VAL A 8 -11.76 11.48 -34.30
CA VAL A 8 -12.94 11.98 -33.58
C VAL A 8 -12.53 12.57 -32.23
N PHE A 9 -11.62 11.89 -31.52
CA PHE A 9 -11.05 12.38 -30.27
C PHE A 9 -10.33 13.71 -30.50
N ALA A 10 -9.42 13.76 -31.48
CA ALA A 10 -8.67 14.98 -31.79
C ALA A 10 -9.59 16.13 -32.25
N ALA A 11 -10.63 15.85 -33.05
CA ALA A 11 -11.57 16.87 -33.50
C ALA A 11 -12.40 17.46 -32.35
N HIS A 12 -12.84 16.64 -31.40
CA HIS A 12 -13.63 17.08 -30.26
C HIS A 12 -12.76 17.71 -29.18
N TRP A 13 -11.71 17.01 -28.73
CA TRP A 13 -10.86 17.41 -27.61
C TRP A 13 -9.69 18.33 -28.03
N GLY A 14 -9.48 18.59 -29.32
CA GLY A 14 -8.50 19.55 -29.84
C GLY A 14 -8.84 21.02 -29.60
N ARG A 15 -9.93 21.30 -28.87
CA ARG A 15 -10.38 22.65 -28.54
C ARG A 15 -10.36 22.81 -27.03
N ALA A 16 -10.04 23.99 -26.51
CA ALA A 16 -10.05 24.24 -25.06
C ALA A 16 -11.46 24.19 -24.43
N ALA A 17 -12.52 24.42 -25.22
CA ALA A 17 -13.88 24.57 -24.68
C ALA A 17 -14.43 23.30 -24.00
N PRO A 18 -14.34 22.08 -24.58
CA PRO A 18 -14.75 20.86 -23.90
C PRO A 18 -13.99 20.58 -22.59
N TRP A 19 -12.70 20.92 -22.52
CA TRP A 19 -11.90 20.72 -21.31
C TRP A 19 -12.34 21.64 -20.17
N ARG A 20 -12.73 22.89 -20.46
CA ARG A 20 -13.19 23.85 -19.43
C ARG A 20 -14.47 23.41 -18.73
N ALA A 21 -15.29 22.59 -19.37
CA ALA A 21 -16.50 22.03 -18.78
C ALA A 21 -16.24 20.85 -17.81
N LEU A 22 -15.02 20.29 -17.81
CA LEU A 22 -14.67 19.12 -17.01
C LEU A 22 -14.01 19.50 -15.67
N SER A 23 -14.35 18.74 -14.62
CA SER A 23 -13.65 18.83 -13.33
C SER A 23 -12.18 18.38 -13.46
N LEU A 24 -11.33 18.75 -12.51
CA LEU A 24 -9.92 18.33 -12.52
C LEU A 24 -9.78 16.79 -12.54
N ALA A 25 -10.61 16.08 -11.78
CA ALA A 25 -10.61 14.62 -11.76
C ALA A 25 -11.00 14.02 -13.12
N GLN A 26 -12.00 14.59 -13.79
CA GLN A 26 -12.42 14.15 -15.14
C GLN A 26 -11.33 14.41 -16.18
N ARG A 27 -10.68 15.58 -16.12
CA ARG A 27 -9.56 15.92 -17.02
C ARG A 27 -8.37 14.96 -16.85
N ARG A 28 -8.00 14.64 -15.60
CA ARG A 28 -6.97 13.63 -15.30
C ARG A 28 -7.33 12.26 -15.84
N ARG A 29 -8.58 11.81 -15.63
CA ARG A 29 -9.05 10.53 -16.15
C ARG A 29 -8.99 10.49 -17.68
N LEU A 30 -9.40 11.56 -18.35
CA LEU A 30 -9.33 11.66 -19.81
C LEU A 30 -7.89 11.67 -20.33
N LEU A 31 -6.97 12.33 -19.62
CA LEU A 31 -5.54 12.29 -19.91
C LEU A 31 -4.96 10.86 -19.78
N CYS A 32 -5.30 10.13 -18.71
CA CYS A 32 -4.91 8.72 -18.56
C CYS A 32 -5.49 7.84 -19.68
N LEU A 33 -6.74 8.08 -20.10
CA LEU A 33 -7.34 7.36 -21.23
C LEU A 33 -6.62 7.65 -22.54
N ALA A 34 -6.26 8.91 -22.80
CA ALA A 34 -5.47 9.27 -23.98
C ALA A 34 -4.07 8.62 -23.93
N ALA A 35 -3.42 8.63 -22.77
CA ALA A 35 -2.11 8.00 -22.59
C ALA A 35 -2.14 6.48 -22.81
N SER A 36 -3.10 5.78 -22.21
CA SER A 36 -3.30 4.33 -22.36
C SER A 36 -3.81 3.90 -23.73
N SER A 37 -4.27 4.85 -24.56
CA SER A 37 -4.64 4.54 -25.94
C SER A 37 -3.45 4.18 -26.83
N GLY A 38 -2.24 4.59 -26.45
CA GLY A 38 -1.02 4.45 -27.24
C GLY A 38 -0.90 5.43 -28.41
N ASP A 39 -1.92 6.24 -28.67
CA ASP A 39 -1.94 7.21 -29.74
C ASP A 39 -1.30 8.54 -29.30
N ALA A 40 -0.13 8.84 -29.87
CA ALA A 40 0.61 10.05 -29.53
C ALA A 40 -0.17 11.33 -29.87
N ALA A 41 -0.97 11.34 -30.94
CA ALA A 41 -1.73 12.54 -31.32
C ALA A 41 -2.85 12.87 -30.31
N SER A 42 -3.59 11.87 -29.85
CA SER A 42 -4.62 12.01 -28.83
C SER A 42 -4.02 12.44 -27.50
N LEU A 43 -2.88 11.86 -27.11
CA LEU A 43 -2.16 12.28 -25.91
C LEU A 43 -1.64 13.72 -26.04
N ASP A 44 -1.15 14.11 -27.22
CA ASP A 44 -0.64 15.45 -27.47
C ASP A 44 -1.72 16.52 -27.29
N VAL A 45 -2.88 16.27 -27.91
CA VAL A 45 -4.09 17.08 -27.77
C VAL A 45 -4.53 17.17 -26.31
N ALA A 46 -4.50 16.05 -25.58
CA ALA A 46 -4.86 16.03 -24.17
C ALA A 46 -3.89 16.86 -23.32
N LEU A 47 -2.58 16.73 -23.52
CA LEU A 47 -1.57 17.50 -22.79
C LEU A 47 -1.68 19.01 -23.05
N ALA A 48 -2.01 19.41 -24.29
CA ALA A 48 -2.14 20.81 -24.66
C ALA A 48 -3.31 21.53 -23.94
N HIS A 49 -4.36 20.80 -23.54
CA HIS A 49 -5.61 21.41 -23.05
C HIS A 49 -6.06 20.95 -21.67
N CYS A 50 -5.53 19.85 -21.13
CA CYS A 50 -5.98 19.32 -19.84
C CYS A 50 -5.67 20.24 -18.66
N GLY A 51 -4.60 21.04 -18.74
CA GLY A 51 -4.12 21.86 -17.61
C GLY A 51 -3.77 21.04 -16.37
N CYS A 52 -3.48 19.75 -16.54
CA CYS A 52 -3.10 18.82 -15.49
C CYS A 52 -1.59 18.58 -15.53
N SER A 53 -0.95 18.45 -14.37
CA SER A 53 0.40 17.92 -14.30
C SER A 53 0.40 16.41 -14.59
N VAL A 54 1.48 15.94 -15.22
CA VAL A 54 1.71 14.50 -15.41
C VAL A 54 2.11 13.91 -14.06
N ASN A 55 1.36 12.90 -13.59
CA ASN A 55 1.62 12.20 -12.33
C ASN A 55 1.91 10.71 -12.59
N LYS A 56 2.17 9.94 -11.53
CA LYS A 56 2.43 8.49 -11.62
C LYS A 56 1.34 7.73 -12.39
N GLN A 57 0.06 8.10 -12.22
CA GLN A 57 -1.06 7.43 -12.90
C GLN A 57 -1.05 7.66 -14.41
N VAL A 58 -0.77 8.89 -14.86
CA VAL A 58 -0.66 9.22 -16.29
C VAL A 58 0.55 8.52 -16.90
N LEU A 59 1.66 8.44 -16.15
CA LEU A 59 2.86 7.72 -16.59
C LEU A 59 2.60 6.21 -16.75
N ALA A 60 2.01 5.57 -15.74
CA ALA A 60 1.62 4.16 -15.82
C ALA A 60 0.64 3.90 -16.97
N ALA A 61 -0.32 4.81 -17.19
CA ALA A 61 -1.23 4.72 -18.33
C ALA A 61 -0.49 4.85 -19.67
N ALA A 62 0.49 5.75 -19.80
CA ALA A 62 1.31 5.86 -21.01
C ALA A 62 2.16 4.62 -21.26
N VAL A 63 2.73 4.03 -20.19
CA VAL A 63 3.46 2.77 -20.25
C VAL A 63 2.54 1.64 -20.75
N ALA A 64 1.31 1.54 -20.23
CA ALA A 64 0.30 0.60 -20.72
C ALA A 64 -0.10 0.86 -22.19
N GLY A 65 -0.03 2.12 -22.64
CA GLY A 65 -0.25 2.51 -24.04
C GLY A 65 0.96 2.23 -24.96
N GLY A 66 2.12 1.90 -24.41
CA GLY A 66 3.33 1.56 -25.15
C GLY A 66 4.30 2.73 -25.41
N THR A 67 5.31 2.46 -26.25
CA THR A 67 6.49 3.33 -26.39
C THR A 67 6.19 4.70 -26.98
N SER A 68 5.23 4.83 -27.90
CA SER A 68 4.89 6.10 -28.55
C SER A 68 4.36 7.14 -27.56
N ALA A 69 3.43 6.73 -26.69
CA ALA A 69 2.85 7.61 -25.67
C ALA A 69 3.90 8.01 -24.63
N LEU A 70 4.68 7.05 -24.14
CA LEU A 70 5.75 7.33 -23.19
C LEU A 70 6.83 8.24 -23.79
N ARG A 71 7.22 8.01 -25.04
CA ARG A 71 8.21 8.85 -25.73
C ARG A 71 7.75 10.30 -25.81
N LEU A 72 6.47 10.54 -26.14
CA LEU A 72 5.92 11.89 -26.16
C LEU A 72 5.98 12.56 -24.78
N LEU A 73 5.61 11.83 -23.72
CA LEU A 73 5.69 12.34 -22.34
C LEU A 73 7.12 12.69 -21.97
N LEU A 74 8.08 11.80 -22.24
CA LEU A 74 9.48 12.05 -21.94
C LEU A 74 9.95 13.28 -22.72
N GLN A 75 9.78 13.34 -24.05
CA GLN A 75 10.18 14.50 -24.87
C GLN A 75 9.62 15.84 -24.38
N ARG A 76 8.34 15.88 -23.97
CA ARG A 76 7.67 17.11 -23.50
C ARG A 76 8.04 17.50 -22.06
N GLN A 77 8.40 16.54 -21.22
CA GLN A 77 8.49 16.69 -19.77
C GLN A 77 9.83 16.19 -19.19
N LEU A 78 10.91 16.12 -19.99
CA LEU A 78 12.23 15.58 -19.63
C LEU A 78 12.83 16.12 -18.31
N ARG A 79 12.34 17.25 -17.79
CA ARG A 79 12.82 17.82 -16.53
C ARG A 79 12.02 17.40 -15.28
N GLN A 80 10.84 16.80 -15.44
CA GLN A 80 9.95 16.44 -14.33
C GLN A 80 9.68 14.94 -14.19
N LEU A 81 9.83 14.15 -15.26
CA LEU A 81 9.56 12.71 -15.24
C LEU A 81 10.86 11.92 -15.12
N SER A 82 10.91 11.04 -14.11
CA SER A 82 12.04 10.12 -13.92
C SER A 82 11.89 8.91 -14.84
N ALA A 83 12.95 8.60 -15.61
CA ALA A 83 13.04 7.35 -16.36
C ALA A 83 12.90 6.12 -15.45
N VAL A 84 13.31 6.25 -14.18
CA VAL A 84 13.13 5.20 -13.15
C VAL A 84 11.66 4.91 -12.92
N CYS A 85 10.81 5.92 -12.71
CA CYS A 85 9.37 5.71 -12.52
C CYS A 85 8.68 5.10 -13.75
N ALA A 86 9.19 5.38 -14.95
CA ALA A 86 8.69 4.75 -16.17
C ALA A 86 9.09 3.27 -16.24
N ALA A 87 10.32 2.95 -15.83
CA ALA A 87 10.80 1.57 -15.76
C ALA A 87 10.10 0.76 -14.65
N GLU A 88 9.89 1.35 -13.47
CA GLU A 88 9.09 0.76 -12.38
C GLU A 88 7.69 0.36 -12.88
N ALA A 89 6.97 1.32 -13.49
CA ALA A 89 5.65 1.05 -14.05
C ALA A 89 5.68 0.02 -15.18
N ALA A 90 6.73 0.00 -16.00
CA ALA A 90 6.86 -0.97 -17.08
C ALA A 90 7.19 -2.37 -16.57
N ALA A 91 7.94 -2.50 -15.48
CA ALA A 91 8.19 -3.75 -14.77
C ALA A 91 6.92 -4.28 -14.10
N GLU A 92 6.18 -3.41 -13.40
CA GLU A 92 4.88 -3.74 -12.79
C GLU A 92 3.85 -4.22 -13.82
N LEU A 93 3.80 -3.58 -14.99
CA LEU A 93 2.83 -3.89 -16.05
C LEU A 93 3.31 -4.93 -17.07
N GLY A 94 4.52 -5.48 -16.90
CA GLY A 94 5.10 -6.45 -17.85
C GLY A 94 5.31 -5.90 -19.26
N GLN A 95 5.50 -4.59 -19.41
CA GLN A 95 5.64 -3.92 -20.71
C GLN A 95 7.07 -4.04 -21.25
N LEU A 96 7.41 -5.24 -21.73
CA LEU A 96 8.75 -5.59 -22.21
C LEU A 96 9.28 -4.63 -23.30
N SER A 97 8.42 -4.21 -24.23
CA SER A 97 8.80 -3.28 -25.31
C SER A 97 9.21 -1.90 -24.79
N VAL A 98 8.55 -1.43 -23.74
CA VAL A 98 8.86 -0.16 -23.06
C VAL A 98 10.16 -0.28 -22.28
N LEU A 99 10.34 -1.35 -21.50
CA LEU A 99 11.59 -1.60 -20.77
C LEU A 99 12.79 -1.71 -21.71
N THR A 100 12.65 -2.48 -22.80
CA THR A 100 13.69 -2.62 -23.82
C THR A 100 14.07 -1.25 -24.39
N TRP A 101 13.07 -0.47 -24.82
CA TRP A 101 13.31 0.86 -25.36
C TRP A 101 14.00 1.80 -24.36
N LEU A 102 13.60 1.78 -23.08
CA LEU A 102 14.22 2.58 -22.02
C LEU A 102 15.68 2.19 -21.78
N LEU A 103 16.00 0.89 -21.76
CA LEU A 103 17.37 0.41 -21.59
C LEU A 103 18.28 0.75 -22.78
N GLU A 104 17.72 0.82 -23.99
CA GLU A 104 18.44 1.22 -25.21
C GLU A 104 18.73 2.74 -25.28
N GLN A 105 18.02 3.57 -24.52
CA GLN A 105 18.30 5.02 -24.51
C GLN A 105 19.54 5.31 -23.65
N PRO A 106 20.57 6.02 -24.16
CA PRO A 106 21.81 6.27 -23.40
C PRO A 106 21.60 6.92 -22.03
N ASP A 107 20.74 7.95 -21.95
CA ASP A 107 20.47 8.69 -20.73
C ASP A 107 19.67 7.86 -19.72
N CYS A 108 18.70 7.08 -20.20
CA CYS A 108 17.84 6.26 -19.34
C CYS A 108 18.57 5.00 -18.91
N GLY A 109 19.22 4.28 -19.82
CA GLY A 109 19.99 3.07 -19.53
C GLY A 109 21.06 3.30 -18.47
N THR A 110 21.77 4.43 -18.52
CA THR A 110 22.77 4.79 -17.49
C THR A 110 22.13 5.05 -16.12
N ALA A 111 21.00 5.76 -16.09
CA ALA A 111 20.26 6.03 -14.85
C ALA A 111 19.69 4.74 -14.24
N LEU A 112 19.07 3.88 -15.07
CA LEU A 112 18.51 2.59 -14.67
C LEU A 112 19.57 1.58 -14.26
N SER A 113 20.79 1.72 -14.77
CA SER A 113 21.92 0.88 -14.38
C SER A 113 22.41 1.17 -12.97
N GLN A 114 21.95 2.21 -12.30
CA GLN A 114 22.31 2.45 -10.90
C GLN A 114 21.68 1.38 -9.99
N ALA A 115 22.51 0.75 -9.15
CA ALA A 115 22.15 -0.43 -8.35
C ALA A 115 20.92 -0.21 -7.47
N SER A 116 20.76 0.99 -6.90
CA SER A 116 19.60 1.33 -6.07
C SER A 116 18.29 1.21 -6.85
N PHE A 117 18.24 1.74 -8.08
CA PHE A 117 17.02 1.72 -8.88
C PHE A 117 16.78 0.36 -9.54
N LEU A 118 17.85 -0.32 -9.97
CA LEU A 118 17.72 -1.64 -10.57
C LEU A 118 17.13 -2.65 -9.59
N GLY A 119 17.51 -2.59 -8.30
CA GLY A 119 16.93 -3.41 -7.24
C GLY A 119 15.41 -3.25 -7.14
N ASP A 120 14.93 -2.00 -7.08
CA ASP A 120 13.50 -1.67 -6.98
C ASP A 120 12.72 -2.17 -8.23
N ILE A 121 13.29 -2.00 -9.42
CA ILE A 121 12.65 -2.44 -10.68
C ILE A 121 12.60 -3.98 -10.76
N LEU A 122 13.67 -4.67 -10.34
CA LEU A 122 13.70 -6.13 -10.25
C LEU A 122 12.67 -6.65 -9.24
N GLU A 123 12.52 -5.96 -8.11
CA GLU A 123 11.52 -6.30 -7.09
C GLU A 123 10.11 -6.19 -7.66
N LEU A 124 9.78 -5.08 -8.33
CA LEU A 124 8.47 -4.90 -8.96
C LEU A 124 8.21 -5.95 -10.05
N ALA A 125 9.16 -6.19 -10.95
CA ALA A 125 9.02 -7.25 -11.96
C ALA A 125 8.76 -8.62 -11.31
N SER A 126 9.43 -8.89 -10.19
CA SER A 126 9.29 -10.15 -9.46
C SER A 126 7.95 -10.27 -8.76
N VAL A 127 7.52 -9.24 -8.00
CA VAL A 127 6.24 -9.22 -7.28
C VAL A 127 5.05 -9.38 -8.22
N HIS A 128 5.11 -8.73 -9.38
CA HIS A 128 4.05 -8.78 -10.39
C HIS A 128 4.17 -9.98 -11.35
N GLY A 129 5.13 -10.89 -11.13
CA GLY A 129 5.29 -12.11 -11.93
C GLY A 129 5.62 -11.83 -13.40
N CYS A 130 6.24 -10.69 -13.70
CA CYS A 130 6.64 -10.29 -15.04
C CYS A 130 7.99 -10.91 -15.40
N GLU A 131 8.00 -12.22 -15.63
CA GLU A 131 9.23 -13.03 -15.79
C GLU A 131 10.09 -12.59 -16.97
N GLU A 132 9.49 -12.22 -18.10
CA GLU A 132 10.23 -11.74 -19.27
C GLU A 132 10.91 -10.39 -19.00
N ALA A 133 10.25 -9.51 -18.24
CA ALA A 133 10.83 -8.24 -17.81
C ALA A 133 12.01 -8.48 -16.87
N LEU A 134 11.85 -9.39 -15.90
CA LEU A 134 12.92 -9.83 -15.00
C LEU A 134 14.12 -10.38 -15.79
N GLU A 135 13.90 -11.30 -16.73
CA GLU A 135 14.96 -11.88 -17.57
C GLU A 135 15.70 -10.83 -18.39
N LEU A 136 14.97 -9.88 -18.98
CA LEU A 136 15.56 -8.77 -19.73
C LEU A 136 16.47 -7.91 -18.84
N LEU A 137 16.02 -7.59 -17.63
CA LEU A 137 16.81 -6.79 -16.67
C LEU A 137 18.06 -7.54 -16.21
N LEU A 138 17.97 -8.84 -15.94
CA LEU A 138 19.09 -9.68 -15.49
C LEU A 138 20.11 -9.98 -16.59
N ARG A 139 19.69 -10.04 -17.86
CA ARG A 139 20.60 -10.21 -19.00
C ARG A 139 21.23 -8.89 -19.46
N GLY A 140 20.64 -7.77 -19.06
CA GLY A 140 21.07 -6.45 -19.49
C GLY A 140 22.48 -6.10 -19.00
N PRO A 141 23.17 -5.18 -19.70
CA PRO A 141 24.50 -4.70 -19.29
C PRO A 141 24.50 -4.08 -17.88
N ALA A 142 23.34 -3.59 -17.44
CA ALA A 142 23.10 -3.09 -16.09
C ALA A 142 23.38 -4.14 -14.99
N SER A 143 23.03 -5.41 -15.23
CA SER A 143 23.21 -6.51 -14.28
C SER A 143 24.63 -7.10 -14.34
N ALA A 144 25.24 -7.18 -15.53
CA ALA A 144 26.57 -7.77 -15.70
C ALA A 144 27.69 -6.99 -14.98
N ALA A 145 27.46 -5.71 -14.69
CA ALA A 145 28.45 -4.84 -14.09
C ALA A 145 28.44 -4.82 -12.55
N ARG A 146 27.50 -5.51 -11.86
CA ARG A 146 27.19 -5.20 -10.45
C ARG A 146 26.78 -6.40 -9.61
N ASP A 147 27.09 -6.29 -8.32
CA ASP A 147 26.65 -7.16 -7.24
C ASP A 147 25.20 -6.81 -6.86
N VAL A 148 24.27 -7.05 -7.78
CA VAL A 148 22.84 -6.76 -7.56
C VAL A 148 22.25 -7.87 -6.70
N THR A 149 21.92 -7.55 -5.44
CA THR A 149 21.20 -8.47 -4.58
C THR A 149 19.78 -8.66 -5.12
N LEU A 150 19.51 -9.86 -5.61
CA LEU A 150 18.17 -10.22 -6.07
C LEU A 150 17.17 -10.21 -4.91
N PRO A 151 15.96 -9.66 -5.10
CA PRO A 151 14.92 -9.63 -4.07
C PRO A 151 14.28 -11.01 -3.93
N LEU A 152 14.95 -11.93 -3.24
CA LEU A 152 14.50 -13.32 -3.07
C LEU A 152 13.04 -13.44 -2.56
N PRO A 153 12.56 -12.64 -1.59
CA PRO A 153 11.14 -12.66 -1.20
C PRO A 153 10.19 -12.36 -2.36
N ALA A 154 10.53 -11.42 -3.23
CA ALA A 154 9.71 -11.06 -4.39
C ALA A 154 9.69 -12.16 -5.45
N LEU A 155 10.83 -12.82 -5.70
CA LEU A 155 10.90 -13.99 -6.59
C LEU A 155 10.01 -15.14 -6.08
N LEU A 156 10.06 -15.39 -4.76
CA LEU A 156 9.23 -16.41 -4.12
C LEU A 156 7.73 -16.08 -4.20
N TYR A 157 7.39 -14.79 -4.15
CA TYR A 157 6.02 -14.33 -4.16
C TYR A 157 5.40 -14.32 -5.57
N GLY A 158 6.02 -13.68 -6.55
CA GLY A 158 5.36 -13.46 -7.85
C GLY A 158 5.86 -14.31 -9.02
N CYS A 159 7.08 -14.85 -8.99
CA CYS A 159 7.64 -15.63 -10.11
C CYS A 159 7.45 -17.14 -9.94
N THR A 160 7.47 -17.91 -11.03
CA THR A 160 7.44 -19.38 -10.97
C THR A 160 8.64 -20.00 -10.26
N ALA A 161 8.48 -21.25 -9.82
CA ALA A 161 9.53 -22.09 -9.26
C ALA A 161 10.68 -22.31 -10.25
N ASP A 162 10.42 -22.29 -11.56
CA ASP A 162 11.46 -22.38 -12.58
C ASP A 162 12.36 -21.11 -12.63
N VAL A 163 11.78 -19.91 -12.54
CA VAL A 163 12.53 -18.65 -12.40
C VAL A 163 13.32 -18.65 -11.09
N LEU A 164 12.67 -19.04 -9.99
CA LEU A 164 13.33 -19.16 -8.69
C LEU A 164 14.51 -20.14 -8.74
N ARG A 165 14.39 -21.30 -9.38
CA ARG A 165 15.47 -22.28 -9.48
C ARG A 165 16.66 -21.73 -10.27
N ARG A 166 16.41 -20.91 -11.30
CA ARG A 166 17.46 -20.32 -12.15
C ARG A 166 18.22 -19.20 -11.42
N HIS A 167 17.52 -18.33 -10.70
CA HIS A 167 18.12 -17.10 -10.13
C HIS A 167 18.26 -17.12 -8.61
N GLY A 168 17.48 -17.95 -7.93
CA GLY A 168 17.36 -18.00 -6.48
C GLY A 168 18.62 -18.48 -5.77
N ALA A 169 19.44 -19.35 -6.39
CA ALA A 169 20.71 -19.79 -5.78
C ALA A 169 21.69 -18.63 -5.60
N ALA A 170 21.80 -17.74 -6.60
CA ALA A 170 22.59 -16.52 -6.49
C ALA A 170 22.01 -15.57 -5.43
N ALA A 171 20.69 -15.40 -5.43
CA ALA A 171 19.98 -14.58 -4.45
C ALA A 171 20.13 -15.08 -3.00
N LEU A 172 20.29 -16.40 -2.83
CA LEU A 172 20.40 -17.05 -1.53
C LEU A 172 21.82 -17.00 -0.96
N GLY A 173 22.85 -16.68 -1.76
CA GLY A 173 24.30 -16.72 -1.44
C GLY A 173 24.78 -15.77 -0.34
N GLY A 174 24.10 -15.76 0.80
CA GLY A 174 24.26 -14.86 1.94
C GLY A 174 23.07 -14.88 2.92
N ALA A 175 22.01 -15.65 2.64
CA ALA A 175 20.83 -15.72 3.48
C ALA A 175 21.10 -16.50 4.78
N ASN A 176 20.89 -15.84 5.92
CA ASN A 176 20.94 -16.45 7.24
C ASN A 176 19.72 -17.38 7.45
N PRO A 177 19.85 -18.55 8.13
CA PRO A 177 18.72 -19.36 8.60
C PRO A 177 17.57 -18.56 9.24
N ALA A 178 17.87 -17.44 9.92
CA ALA A 178 16.86 -16.54 10.47
C ALA A 178 15.90 -15.95 9.40
N ALA A 179 16.33 -15.86 8.14
CA ALA A 179 15.52 -15.39 7.03
C ALA A 179 14.52 -16.46 6.52
N LEU A 180 14.74 -17.74 6.82
CA LEU A 180 13.91 -18.85 6.31
C LEU A 180 12.42 -18.65 6.61
N ALA A 181 12.07 -18.17 7.81
CA ALA A 181 10.68 -17.91 8.18
C ALA A 181 9.99 -16.88 7.25
N SER A 182 10.72 -15.81 6.90
CA SER A 182 10.22 -14.76 6.02
C SER A 182 10.12 -15.27 4.58
N LEU A 183 11.13 -16.01 4.11
CA LEU A 183 11.15 -16.61 2.77
C LEU A 183 10.03 -17.65 2.58
N LEU A 184 9.82 -18.53 3.56
CA LEU A 184 8.70 -19.48 3.55
C LEU A 184 7.36 -18.74 3.53
N SER A 185 7.22 -17.66 4.31
CA SER A 185 5.99 -16.86 4.30
C SER A 185 5.70 -16.29 2.90
N ALA A 186 6.72 -15.74 2.22
CA ALA A 186 6.60 -15.25 0.85
C ALA A 186 6.25 -16.37 -0.15
N ALA A 187 6.91 -17.52 -0.04
CA ALA A 187 6.66 -18.68 -0.90
C ALA A 187 5.23 -19.20 -0.78
N VAL A 188 4.69 -19.24 0.43
CA VAL A 188 3.34 -19.77 0.71
C VAL A 188 2.28 -18.82 0.20
N ALA A 189 2.51 -17.51 0.32
CA ALA A 189 1.62 -16.49 -0.24
C ALA A 189 1.84 -16.22 -1.72
N SER A 190 2.66 -17.04 -2.39
CA SER A 190 2.92 -16.95 -3.81
C SER A 190 1.64 -16.79 -4.64
N GLN A 191 1.67 -15.92 -5.65
CA GLN A 191 0.57 -15.80 -6.61
C GLN A 191 0.53 -16.94 -7.63
N THR A 192 1.62 -17.69 -7.77
CA THR A 192 1.73 -18.83 -8.68
C THR A 192 1.34 -20.15 -7.98
N PRO A 193 0.79 -21.13 -8.72
CA PRO A 193 0.27 -22.40 -8.15
C PRO A 193 1.37 -23.37 -7.69
N ASP A 194 2.62 -23.15 -8.09
CA ASP A 194 3.80 -23.96 -7.79
C ASP A 194 4.46 -23.63 -6.44
N TRP A 195 3.72 -22.98 -5.53
CA TRP A 195 4.21 -22.60 -4.19
C TRP A 195 4.82 -23.77 -3.40
N ARG A 196 4.31 -25.00 -3.59
CA ARG A 196 4.85 -26.22 -2.95
C ARG A 196 6.28 -26.50 -3.38
N GLU A 197 6.57 -26.32 -4.67
CA GLU A 197 7.92 -26.49 -5.22
C GLU A 197 8.87 -25.43 -4.66
N LYS A 198 8.39 -24.19 -4.50
CA LYS A 198 9.18 -23.11 -3.89
C LYS A 198 9.50 -23.39 -2.43
N VAL A 199 8.53 -23.87 -1.65
CA VAL A 199 8.74 -24.30 -0.26
C VAL A 199 9.72 -25.46 -0.19
N ALA A 200 9.55 -26.49 -1.04
CA ALA A 200 10.47 -27.63 -1.08
C ALA A 200 11.90 -27.19 -1.45
N TRP A 201 12.03 -26.30 -2.44
CA TRP A 201 13.31 -25.73 -2.85
C TRP A 201 13.98 -24.96 -1.69
N LEU A 202 13.23 -24.13 -0.96
CA LEU A 202 13.76 -23.41 0.20
C LEU A 202 14.22 -24.37 1.31
N LEU A 203 13.41 -25.35 1.67
CA LEU A 203 13.76 -26.32 2.70
C LEU A 203 15.02 -27.10 2.32
N ALA A 204 15.11 -27.53 1.06
CA ALA A 204 16.31 -28.20 0.53
C ALA A 204 17.54 -27.28 0.57
N ALA A 205 17.39 -26.02 0.15
CA ALA A 205 18.49 -25.06 0.08
C ALA A 205 19.05 -24.68 1.47
N PHE A 206 18.21 -24.69 2.51
CA PHE A 206 18.63 -24.51 3.91
C PHE A 206 18.99 -25.82 4.63
N GLY A 207 18.93 -26.97 3.96
CA GLY A 207 19.24 -28.28 4.55
C GLY A 207 18.24 -28.74 5.62
N VAL A 208 17.01 -28.24 5.58
CA VAL A 208 15.95 -28.50 6.57
C VAL A 208 15.14 -29.71 6.12
N GLN A 209 15.37 -30.86 6.76
CA GLN A 209 14.66 -32.12 6.47
C GLN A 209 13.29 -32.22 7.16
N GLN A 210 13.10 -31.51 8.28
CA GLN A 210 11.83 -31.38 8.99
C GLN A 210 11.64 -29.94 9.46
N PRO A 211 10.41 -29.41 9.49
CA PRO A 211 10.17 -28.08 10.03
C PRO A 211 10.70 -28.03 11.46
N PRO A 212 11.62 -27.11 11.79
CA PRO A 212 12.14 -27.05 13.14
C PRO A 212 11.00 -26.61 14.06
N SER A 213 10.92 -27.22 15.25
CA SER A 213 9.77 -27.12 16.19
C SER A 213 9.40 -25.71 16.65
N ALA A 214 10.16 -24.68 16.27
CA ALA A 214 9.96 -23.29 16.67
C ALA A 214 9.91 -22.29 15.50
N TYR A 215 9.74 -22.72 14.25
CA TYR A 215 9.52 -21.75 13.16
C TYR A 215 8.08 -21.26 13.17
N GLU A 216 7.89 -20.10 13.79
CA GLU A 216 6.74 -19.24 13.53
C GLU A 216 6.85 -18.69 12.11
N LEU A 217 5.97 -19.14 11.20
CA LEU A 217 5.75 -18.41 9.96
C LEU A 217 5.27 -17.01 10.35
N ALA A 218 6.13 -16.00 10.20
CA ALA A 218 5.82 -14.63 10.56
C ALA A 218 5.53 -13.86 9.28
N TRP A 219 4.26 -13.56 9.03
CA TRP A 219 3.89 -12.68 7.92
C TRP A 219 4.47 -11.29 8.14
N GLN A 220 5.45 -10.91 7.32
CA GLN A 220 5.90 -9.52 7.22
C GLN A 220 4.99 -8.81 6.21
N ALA A 221 3.83 -8.37 6.68
CA ALA A 221 2.86 -7.59 5.88
C ALA A 221 3.47 -6.32 5.24
N GLY A 222 4.62 -5.87 5.72
CA GLY A 222 5.26 -4.63 5.29
C GLY A 222 6.30 -4.76 4.18
N THR A 223 6.81 -5.95 3.85
CA THR A 223 7.89 -6.08 2.85
C THR A 223 7.39 -6.30 1.42
N LEU A 224 6.20 -6.85 1.21
CA LEU A 224 5.60 -6.99 -0.13
C LEU A 224 4.66 -5.82 -0.46
N ALA A 225 5.09 -4.58 -0.13
CA ALA A 225 4.27 -3.39 0.07
C ALA A 225 3.41 -2.90 -1.13
N HIS A 226 3.30 -3.65 -2.23
CA HIS A 226 2.69 -3.20 -3.47
C HIS A 226 1.38 -3.93 -3.82
N ASP A 227 1.13 -5.15 -3.34
CA ASP A 227 -0.21 -5.76 -3.41
C ASP A 227 -0.37 -6.86 -2.34
N PRO A 228 -1.09 -6.61 -1.23
CA PRO A 228 -1.19 -7.56 -0.12
C PRO A 228 -2.23 -8.67 -0.38
N ARG A 229 -2.69 -8.91 -1.61
CA ARG A 229 -3.72 -9.94 -1.84
C ARG A 229 -3.17 -11.33 -1.56
N LEU A 230 -3.69 -11.97 -0.52
CA LEU A 230 -3.47 -13.40 -0.31
C LEU A 230 -4.14 -14.19 -1.45
N PRO A 231 -3.52 -15.29 -1.91
CA PRO A 231 -4.13 -16.12 -2.93
C PRO A 231 -5.43 -16.75 -2.39
N PRO A 232 -6.43 -17.02 -3.25
CA PRO A 232 -7.75 -17.48 -2.79
C PRO A 232 -7.72 -18.85 -2.10
N ASP A 233 -6.69 -19.66 -2.37
CA ASP A 233 -6.43 -20.97 -1.77
C ASP A 233 -5.47 -20.89 -0.56
N TYR A 234 -5.18 -19.69 -0.04
CA TYR A 234 -4.24 -19.51 1.06
C TYR A 234 -4.57 -20.34 2.32
N PRO A 235 -5.84 -20.48 2.77
CA PRO A 235 -6.18 -21.37 3.87
C PRO A 235 -5.73 -22.82 3.64
N GLU A 236 -5.98 -23.36 2.45
CA GLU A 236 -5.61 -24.72 2.06
C GLU A 236 -4.07 -24.90 2.06
N ARG A 237 -3.32 -23.84 1.70
CA ARG A 237 -1.85 -23.86 1.81
C ARG A 237 -1.37 -23.89 3.26
N LEU A 238 -2.02 -23.13 4.14
CA LEU A 238 -1.70 -23.13 5.57
C LEU A 238 -2.05 -24.47 6.23
N GLU A 239 -3.17 -25.09 5.83
CA GLU A 239 -3.57 -26.44 6.25
C GLU A 239 -2.48 -27.46 5.93
N GLU A 240 -1.99 -27.43 4.71
CA GLU A 240 -0.94 -28.35 4.28
C GLU A 240 0.37 -28.14 5.03
N LEU A 241 0.76 -26.90 5.31
CA LEU A 241 1.94 -26.62 6.14
C LEU A 241 1.74 -27.07 7.57
N SER A 242 0.57 -26.82 8.15
CA SER A 242 0.25 -27.28 9.50
C SER A 242 0.30 -28.81 9.58
N ALA A 243 -0.25 -29.51 8.59
CA ALA A 243 -0.17 -30.97 8.49
C ALA A 243 1.28 -31.50 8.36
N ARG A 244 2.20 -30.67 7.84
CA ARG A 244 3.64 -30.97 7.80
C ARG A 244 4.37 -30.63 9.09
N GLY A 245 3.71 -30.06 10.10
CA GLY A 245 4.28 -29.74 11.41
C GLY A 245 4.76 -28.29 11.57
N PHE A 246 4.42 -27.38 10.65
CA PHE A 246 4.74 -25.97 10.81
C PHE A 246 3.82 -25.30 11.84
N HIS A 247 4.41 -24.50 12.74
CA HIS A 247 3.66 -23.70 13.71
C HIS A 247 3.29 -22.34 13.11
N LEU A 248 2.00 -22.02 13.15
CA LEU A 248 1.46 -20.78 12.61
C LEU A 248 1.44 -19.70 13.68
N SER A 249 2.04 -18.55 13.38
CA SER A 249 2.18 -17.47 14.35
C SER A 249 0.91 -16.64 14.48
N SER A 250 0.77 -15.96 15.62
CA SER A 250 -0.25 -14.93 15.83
C SER A 250 -0.15 -13.76 14.84
N ARG A 251 1.01 -13.58 14.18
CA ARG A 251 1.20 -12.56 13.14
C ARG A 251 0.43 -12.86 11.86
N LEU A 252 0.21 -14.14 11.49
CA LEU A 252 -0.68 -14.48 10.38
C LEU A 252 -2.13 -14.09 10.70
N ALA A 253 -2.59 -14.35 11.93
CA ALA A 253 -3.93 -13.99 12.35
C ALA A 253 -4.13 -12.47 12.32
N LYS A 254 -3.12 -11.70 12.76
CA LYS A 254 -3.10 -10.23 12.62
C LYS A 254 -3.21 -9.79 11.15
N ALA A 255 -2.50 -10.45 10.24
CA ALA A 255 -2.50 -10.10 8.82
C ALA A 255 -3.85 -10.40 8.15
N ALA A 256 -4.39 -11.61 8.35
CA ALA A 256 -5.73 -11.99 7.88
C ALA A 256 -6.79 -11.01 8.41
N ALA A 257 -6.67 -10.61 9.68
CA ALA A 257 -7.52 -9.59 10.28
C ALA A 257 -7.37 -8.20 9.63
N GLY A 258 -6.15 -7.78 9.29
CA GLY A 258 -5.94 -6.50 8.60
C GLY A 258 -6.53 -6.48 7.19
N GLN A 259 -6.55 -7.62 6.51
CA GLN A 259 -7.02 -7.74 5.13
C GLN A 259 -8.52 -8.01 4.99
N GLY A 260 -9.25 -8.24 6.09
CA GLY A 260 -10.66 -8.60 6.00
C GLY A 260 -10.92 -10.09 5.73
N ASP A 261 -9.90 -10.95 5.73
CA ASP A 261 -10.00 -12.37 5.39
C ASP A 261 -10.51 -13.20 6.57
N ALA A 262 -11.83 -13.20 6.72
CA ALA A 262 -12.53 -13.92 7.78
C ALA A 262 -12.33 -15.44 7.69
N ARG A 263 -12.11 -16.01 6.48
CA ARG A 263 -11.95 -17.46 6.31
C ARG A 263 -10.60 -17.91 6.85
N THR A 264 -9.52 -17.25 6.44
CA THR A 264 -8.17 -17.53 6.94
C THR A 264 -8.11 -17.29 8.45
N LEU A 265 -8.71 -16.21 8.95
CA LEU A 265 -8.73 -15.94 10.39
C LEU A 265 -9.49 -17.01 11.19
N ALA A 266 -10.64 -17.48 10.69
CA ALA A 266 -11.41 -18.52 11.36
C ALA A 266 -10.61 -19.81 11.47
N TRP A 267 -9.99 -20.20 10.36
CA TRP A 267 -9.17 -21.39 10.32
C TRP A 267 -7.97 -21.28 11.27
N LEU A 268 -7.29 -20.13 11.30
CA LEU A 268 -6.18 -19.87 12.23
C LEU A 268 -6.63 -19.93 13.69
N LEU A 269 -7.77 -19.36 14.05
CA LEU A 269 -8.31 -19.43 15.42
C LEU A 269 -8.59 -20.87 15.85
N ASP A 270 -9.03 -21.72 14.92
CA ASP A 270 -9.41 -23.10 15.18
C ASP A 270 -8.20 -24.04 15.27
N HIS A 271 -7.11 -23.73 14.56
CA HIS A 271 -5.93 -24.59 14.45
C HIS A 271 -4.66 -24.02 15.09
N SER A 272 -4.65 -22.76 15.53
CA SER A 272 -3.50 -22.20 16.24
C SER A 272 -3.43 -22.78 17.65
N HIS A 273 -2.38 -23.54 17.94
CA HIS A 273 -2.06 -23.97 19.31
C HIS A 273 -1.77 -22.78 20.25
N ALA A 274 -1.44 -21.62 19.69
CA ALA A 274 -1.29 -20.38 20.44
C ALA A 274 -2.68 -19.91 20.90
N ARG A 275 -2.94 -19.98 22.21
CA ARG A 275 -4.06 -19.27 22.81
C ARG A 275 -3.92 -17.78 22.46
N LEU A 276 -4.74 -17.29 21.53
CA LEU A 276 -4.79 -15.88 21.11
C LEU A 276 -5.40 -14.96 22.20
N GLY A 277 -5.12 -15.24 23.48
CA GLY A 277 -5.54 -14.45 24.62
C GLY A 277 -4.64 -13.24 24.87
N GLY A 278 -5.14 -12.31 25.69
CA GLY A 278 -4.40 -11.12 26.11
C GLY A 278 -4.06 -10.17 24.96
N ARG A 279 -2.79 -9.75 24.88
CA ARG A 279 -2.31 -8.73 23.93
C ARG A 279 -2.38 -9.18 22.46
N ALA A 280 -2.24 -10.47 22.17
CA ALA A 280 -2.33 -10.97 20.80
C ALA A 280 -3.76 -10.84 20.25
N GLY A 281 -4.76 -11.22 21.06
CA GLY A 281 -6.17 -11.07 20.73
C GLY A 281 -6.57 -9.61 20.50
N SER A 282 -6.07 -8.68 21.33
CA SER A 282 -6.40 -7.25 21.17
C SER A 282 -5.84 -6.65 19.88
N VAL A 283 -4.62 -7.02 19.51
CA VAL A 283 -4.02 -6.59 18.25
C VAL A 283 -4.81 -7.13 17.04
N ILE A 284 -5.25 -8.38 17.08
CA ILE A 284 -6.06 -8.99 16.00
C ILE A 284 -7.40 -8.28 15.85
N VAL A 285 -8.10 -8.01 16.96
CA VAL A 285 -9.38 -7.27 16.94
C VAL A 285 -9.21 -5.87 16.36
N ALA A 286 -8.17 -5.13 16.78
CA ALA A 286 -7.89 -3.80 16.24
C ALA A 286 -7.64 -3.82 14.73
N HIS A 287 -6.94 -4.83 14.20
CA HIS A 287 -6.72 -4.96 12.75
C HIS A 287 -8.01 -5.33 12.01
N ALA A 288 -8.84 -6.21 12.59
CA ALA A 288 -10.15 -6.52 12.04
C ALA A 288 -11.07 -5.30 11.98
N MET A 289 -10.99 -4.41 12.97
CA MET A 289 -11.74 -3.15 12.98
C MET A 289 -11.28 -2.23 11.86
N LYS A 290 -9.97 -2.03 11.69
CA LYS A 290 -9.39 -1.26 10.56
C LYS A 290 -9.82 -1.79 9.20
N SER A 291 -9.99 -3.11 9.06
CA SER A 291 -10.49 -3.70 7.79
C SER A 291 -11.96 -3.40 7.50
N GLY A 292 -12.75 -2.97 8.49
CA GLY A 292 -14.19 -2.76 8.37
C GLY A 292 -15.04 -4.03 8.21
N SER A 293 -14.44 -5.22 8.37
CA SER A 293 -15.11 -6.50 8.10
C SER A 293 -16.03 -6.94 9.25
N ALA A 294 -17.33 -6.65 9.14
CA ALA A 294 -18.34 -7.08 10.11
C ALA A 294 -18.43 -8.62 10.32
N PRO A 295 -18.28 -9.48 9.29
CA PRO A 295 -18.19 -10.93 9.50
C PRO A 295 -17.02 -11.32 10.42
N MET A 296 -15.88 -10.64 10.27
CA MET A 296 -14.68 -10.95 11.02
C MET A 296 -14.79 -10.56 12.50
N LEU A 297 -15.42 -9.42 12.79
CA LEU A 297 -15.69 -9.01 14.17
C LEU A 297 -16.66 -9.96 14.88
N ARG A 298 -17.64 -10.53 14.15
CA ARG A 298 -18.53 -11.56 14.70
C ARG A 298 -17.76 -12.84 15.03
N LEU A 299 -16.95 -13.30 14.09
CA LEU A 299 -16.08 -14.46 14.27
C LEU A 299 -15.18 -14.31 15.51
N LEU A 300 -14.49 -13.17 15.64
CA LEU A 300 -13.61 -12.91 16.76
C LEU A 300 -14.36 -12.87 18.09
N ARG A 301 -15.57 -12.31 18.12
CA ARG A 301 -16.43 -12.30 19.31
C ARG A 301 -16.87 -13.70 19.73
N GLU A 302 -17.12 -14.58 18.77
CA GLU A 302 -17.57 -15.96 19.05
C GLU A 302 -16.42 -16.86 19.51
N ARG A 303 -15.20 -16.62 19.00
CA ARG A 303 -14.04 -17.49 19.23
C ARG A 303 -13.06 -17.00 20.30
N LEU A 304 -13.06 -15.70 20.63
CA LEU A 304 -12.20 -15.18 21.70
C LEU A 304 -12.96 -15.17 23.04
N PRO A 305 -12.42 -15.83 24.09
CA PRO A 305 -13.10 -16.02 25.38
C PRO A 305 -13.33 -14.72 26.17
N SER A 306 -12.66 -13.63 25.80
CA SER A 306 -12.89 -12.29 26.31
C SER A 306 -12.53 -11.29 25.21
N PRO A 307 -13.50 -10.59 24.60
CA PRO A 307 -13.16 -9.51 23.69
C PRO A 307 -12.39 -8.47 24.52
N PRO A 308 -11.15 -8.12 24.14
CA PRO A 308 -10.39 -7.16 24.91
C PRO A 308 -11.11 -5.81 24.83
N ASP A 309 -11.51 -5.29 25.99
CA ASP A 309 -12.12 -3.96 26.16
C ASP A 309 -11.29 -2.85 25.47
N HIS A 310 -9.98 -3.11 25.30
CA HIS A 310 -8.93 -2.25 24.76
C HIS A 310 -8.97 -2.00 23.24
N ALA A 311 -9.72 -2.76 22.45
CA ALA A 311 -9.64 -2.69 20.98
C ALA A 311 -10.66 -1.73 20.33
N ALA A 312 -11.66 -1.27 21.07
CA ALA A 312 -12.91 -0.70 20.54
C ALA A 312 -12.77 0.58 19.72
N ALA A 313 -11.63 1.27 19.74
CA ALA A 313 -11.56 2.63 19.21
C ALA A 313 -10.82 2.79 17.88
N ALA A 314 -9.75 2.05 17.61
CA ALA A 314 -8.83 2.35 16.51
C ALA A 314 -9.35 1.86 15.14
N GLY A 315 -9.83 2.80 14.31
CA GLY A 315 -10.26 2.53 12.94
C GLY A 315 -11.63 1.85 12.81
N CYS A 316 -12.46 1.90 13.86
CA CYS A 316 -13.82 1.37 13.80
C CYS A 316 -14.72 2.23 12.91
N PRO A 317 -15.54 1.63 12.03
CA PRO A 317 -16.61 2.34 11.34
C PRO A 317 -17.57 2.99 12.34
N LEU A 318 -17.96 4.25 12.10
CA LEU A 318 -18.85 5.02 12.97
C LEU A 318 -20.12 4.27 13.43
N PRO A 319 -20.81 3.47 12.59
CA PRO A 319 -21.97 2.69 13.04
C PRO A 319 -21.64 1.63 14.09
N LEU A 320 -20.41 1.09 14.08
CA LEU A 320 -19.95 0.11 15.06
C LEU A 320 -19.62 0.80 16.40
N LEU A 321 -18.95 1.95 16.35
CA LEU A 321 -18.67 2.78 17.53
C LEU A 321 -19.95 3.21 18.24
N ARG A 322 -20.95 3.68 17.49
CA ARG A 322 -22.27 4.04 18.05
C ARG A 322 -22.95 2.86 18.74
N ARG A 323 -22.95 1.67 18.13
CA ARG A 323 -23.51 0.46 18.76
C ARG A 323 -22.77 0.01 20.01
N LEU A 324 -21.44 0.17 20.04
CA LEU A 324 -20.64 -0.11 21.24
C LEU A 324 -20.95 0.89 22.37
N HIS A 325 -21.08 2.18 22.02
CA HIS A 325 -21.45 3.25 22.94
C HIS A 325 -22.87 3.06 23.52
N GLU A 326 -23.86 2.77 22.66
CA GLU A 326 -25.25 2.50 23.06
C GLU A 326 -25.37 1.33 24.04
N ARG A 327 -24.52 0.30 23.89
CA ARG A 327 -24.50 -0.88 24.76
C ARG A 327 -23.73 -0.68 26.06
N GLY A 328 -22.76 0.25 26.09
CA GLY A 328 -21.98 0.59 27.27
C GLY A 328 -22.69 1.54 28.25
N GLY A 329 -23.96 1.88 28.02
CA GLY A 329 -24.74 2.74 28.92
C GLY A 329 -24.37 4.23 28.83
N GLY A 330 -23.81 4.69 27.71
CA GLY A 330 -23.53 6.11 27.46
C GLY A 330 -22.34 6.72 28.19
N GLN A 331 -21.66 5.98 29.09
CA GLN A 331 -20.46 6.45 29.78
C GLN A 331 -19.24 5.63 29.37
N LEU A 332 -18.34 6.26 28.61
CA LEU A 332 -17.01 5.70 28.37
C LEU A 332 -16.18 5.84 29.65
N SER A 333 -15.56 4.74 30.09
CA SER A 333 -14.60 4.76 31.18
C SER A 333 -13.43 5.70 30.86
N HIS A 334 -12.69 6.17 31.88
CA HIS A 334 -11.49 6.98 31.65
C HIS A 334 -10.51 6.32 30.68
N GLN A 335 -10.35 5.00 30.79
CA GLN A 335 -9.48 4.21 29.94
C GLN A 335 -10.00 4.11 28.50
N GLN A 336 -11.30 3.87 28.31
CA GLN A 336 -11.93 3.87 26.97
C GLN A 336 -11.81 5.23 26.26
N ARG A 337 -11.79 6.34 27.02
CA ARG A 337 -11.57 7.69 26.47
C ARG A 337 -10.14 7.92 26.01
N CYS A 338 -9.15 7.44 26.76
CA CYS A 338 -7.75 7.47 26.32
C CYS A 338 -7.54 6.62 25.06
N GLU A 339 -8.21 5.47 24.97
CA GLU A 339 -8.14 4.58 23.81
C GLU A 339 -8.81 5.19 22.57
N VAL A 340 -9.92 5.94 22.73
CA VAL A 340 -10.50 6.76 21.65
C VAL A 340 -9.52 7.85 21.20
N ALA A 341 -8.83 8.53 22.11
CA ALA A 341 -7.81 9.50 21.73
C ALA A 341 -6.63 8.87 20.99
N GLU A 342 -6.12 7.72 21.45
CA GLU A 342 -5.04 6.96 20.79
C GLU A 342 -5.47 6.42 19.41
N ALA A 343 -6.72 6.00 19.28
CA ALA A 343 -7.32 5.56 18.03
C ALA A 343 -7.47 6.67 16.98
N LEU A 344 -7.83 7.87 17.44
CA LEU A 344 -7.86 9.07 16.61
C LEU A 344 -6.43 9.47 16.19
N ALA A 345 -5.44 9.28 17.07
CA ALA A 345 -4.04 9.54 16.79
C ALA A 345 -3.41 8.51 15.82
N ALA A 346 -3.83 7.24 15.86
CA ALA A 346 -3.30 6.16 15.00
C ALA A 346 -3.81 6.20 13.53
N GLY A 347 -4.43 7.30 13.13
CA GLY A 347 -4.64 7.69 11.74
C GLY A 347 -5.56 6.85 10.85
N GLY A 348 -6.57 6.18 11.44
CA GLY A 348 -7.52 5.33 10.71
C GLY A 348 -8.98 5.78 10.75
N CYS A 349 -9.28 7.00 11.21
CA CYS A 349 -10.64 7.45 11.47
C CYS A 349 -11.12 8.46 10.42
N SER A 350 -12.23 8.17 9.74
CA SER A 350 -12.88 9.14 8.84
C SER A 350 -13.27 10.41 9.60
N ALA A 351 -13.34 11.56 8.90
CA ALA A 351 -13.80 12.84 9.48
C ALA A 351 -15.14 12.74 10.24
N GLU A 352 -16.04 11.85 9.83
CA GLU A 352 -17.32 11.61 10.53
C GLU A 352 -17.15 10.98 11.92
N VAL A 353 -16.14 10.12 12.10
CA VAL A 353 -15.80 9.49 13.39
C VAL A 353 -15.20 10.52 14.33
N LEU A 354 -14.32 11.37 13.81
CA LEU A 354 -13.72 12.50 14.53
C LEU A 354 -14.79 13.49 15.01
N GLU A 355 -15.73 13.85 14.14
CA GLU A 355 -16.83 14.75 14.49
C GLU A 355 -17.78 14.15 15.52
N TRP A 356 -18.14 12.87 15.38
CA TRP A 356 -18.96 12.18 16.38
C TRP A 356 -18.27 12.10 17.75
N ALA A 357 -16.99 11.72 17.79
CA ALA A 357 -16.22 11.66 19.03
C ALA A 357 -16.11 13.05 19.70
N ARG A 358 -15.90 14.11 18.90
CA ARG A 358 -15.90 15.50 19.38
C ARG A 358 -17.24 15.88 20.01
N LEU A 359 -18.35 15.58 19.34
CA LEU A 359 -19.70 15.89 19.81
C LEU A 359 -20.03 15.15 21.11
N GLU A 360 -19.66 13.87 21.22
CA GLU A 360 -19.84 13.09 22.45
C GLU A 360 -19.05 13.68 23.62
N VAL A 361 -17.77 14.02 23.41
CA VAL A 361 -16.95 14.63 24.47
C VAL A 361 -17.49 16.02 24.86
N GLN A 362 -17.98 16.82 23.90
CA GLN A 362 -18.60 18.12 24.17
C GLN A 362 -19.90 17.99 24.97
N GLN A 363 -20.75 17.01 24.63
CA GLN A 363 -21.99 16.76 25.36
C GLN A 363 -21.73 16.32 26.81
N GLN A 364 -20.64 15.59 27.06
CA GLN A 364 -20.34 15.05 28.39
C GLN A 364 -19.52 15.99 29.29
N ARG A 365 -18.66 16.86 28.74
CA ARG A 365 -17.78 17.74 29.54
C ARG A 365 -18.06 19.25 29.38
N GLY A 366 -18.95 19.64 28.47
CA GLY A 366 -19.15 21.03 28.08
C GLY A 366 -17.99 21.59 27.23
N PRO A 367 -18.22 22.71 26.52
CA PRO A 367 -17.36 23.18 25.42
C PRO A 367 -15.94 23.64 25.79
N LYS A 368 -15.60 23.76 27.09
CA LYS A 368 -14.32 24.34 27.55
C LYS A 368 -13.26 23.32 28.00
N ALA A 369 -13.61 22.05 28.17
CA ALA A 369 -12.73 21.05 28.79
C ALA A 369 -11.80 20.28 27.82
N LEU A 370 -11.98 20.43 26.50
CA LEU A 370 -11.20 19.71 25.48
C LEU A 370 -9.80 20.29 25.22
N ARG A 371 -9.53 21.53 25.63
CA ARG A 371 -8.31 22.26 25.26
C ARG A 371 -7.07 21.95 26.09
N ALA A 372 -7.19 21.36 27.28
CA ALA A 372 -6.08 21.29 28.22
C ALA A 372 -5.37 19.93 28.27
N ASP A 373 -6.10 18.83 28.07
CA ASP A 373 -5.59 17.51 28.49
C ASP A 373 -5.43 16.49 27.35
N MET A 374 -5.92 16.77 26.13
CA MET A 374 -6.16 15.70 25.16
C MET A 374 -5.05 15.48 24.11
N PHE A 375 -4.07 16.37 23.92
CA PHE A 375 -3.18 16.26 22.73
C PHE A 375 -1.73 16.73 22.85
N LEU A 376 -1.26 17.26 23.98
CA LEU A 376 0.01 18.02 24.04
C LEU A 376 1.34 17.26 23.82
N LEU A 377 1.34 15.95 23.48
CA LEU A 377 2.57 15.20 23.21
C LEU A 377 2.60 14.46 21.86
N TYR A 378 1.53 14.48 21.05
CA TYR A 378 1.44 13.64 19.83
C TYR A 378 0.93 14.36 18.56
N GLU A 379 0.83 15.70 18.58
CA GLU A 379 0.09 16.48 17.56
C GLU A 379 0.67 16.42 16.14
N MET A 380 2.00 16.30 15.97
CA MET A 380 2.61 16.20 14.64
C MET A 380 2.68 14.76 14.12
N GLU A 381 2.94 13.76 14.97
CA GLU A 381 3.04 12.37 14.51
C GLU A 381 1.68 11.85 14.01
N ALA A 382 0.59 12.13 14.73
CA ALA A 382 -0.75 11.75 14.31
C ALA A 382 -1.15 12.39 12.98
N LEU A 383 -0.86 13.68 12.79
CA LEU A 383 -1.12 14.38 11.53
C LEU A 383 -0.28 13.78 10.38
N MET A 384 0.99 13.46 10.65
CA MET A 384 1.89 12.85 9.68
C MET A 384 1.48 11.42 9.32
N ASP A 385 1.01 10.63 10.28
CA ASP A 385 0.51 9.27 10.06
C ASP A 385 -0.80 9.27 9.26
N ILE A 386 -1.73 10.20 9.54
CA ILE A 386 -2.97 10.39 8.76
C ILE A 386 -2.64 10.82 7.33
N ALA A 387 -1.74 11.78 7.16
CA ALA A 387 -1.32 12.27 5.85
C ALA A 387 -0.54 11.19 5.06
N ALA A 388 0.31 10.41 5.73
CA ALA A 388 1.01 9.27 5.13
C ALA A 388 0.04 8.14 4.73
N GLY A 389 -1.05 7.96 5.48
CA GLY A 389 -2.17 7.08 5.13
C GLY A 389 -3.07 7.59 4.00
N GLY A 390 -2.90 8.84 3.56
CA GLY A 390 -3.64 9.46 2.45
C GLY A 390 -5.03 9.97 2.78
N ASP A 391 -5.42 10.03 4.06
CA ASP A 391 -6.72 10.57 4.50
C ASP A 391 -6.62 12.10 4.74
N TRP A 392 -6.51 12.84 3.63
CA TRP A 392 -6.35 14.29 3.65
C TRP A 392 -7.56 15.04 4.24
N LEU A 393 -8.76 14.45 4.18
CA LEU A 393 -9.97 15.05 4.79
C LEU A 393 -9.91 15.02 6.31
N ALA A 394 -9.42 13.92 6.90
CA ALA A 394 -9.18 13.84 8.33
C ALA A 394 -8.06 14.80 8.78
N ALA A 395 -6.99 14.91 7.98
CA ALA A 395 -5.91 15.87 8.24
C ALA A 395 -6.40 17.32 8.20
N ASP A 396 -7.17 17.71 7.18
CA ASP A 396 -7.77 19.05 7.05
C ASP A 396 -8.70 19.36 8.23
N TRP A 397 -9.55 18.41 8.64
CA TRP A 397 -10.44 18.58 9.79
C TRP A 397 -9.66 18.82 11.10
N LEU A 398 -8.54 18.12 11.33
CA LEU A 398 -7.70 18.31 12.52
C LEU A 398 -7.11 19.72 12.59
N VAL A 399 -6.71 20.26 11.44
CA VAL A 399 -6.21 21.63 11.33
C VAL A 399 -7.35 22.65 11.51
N GLU A 400 -8.48 22.47 10.83
CA GLU A 400 -9.63 23.40 10.90
C GLU A 400 -10.27 23.46 12.29
N SER A 401 -10.28 22.33 13.00
CA SER A 401 -10.82 22.22 14.36
C SER A 401 -9.91 22.82 15.44
N GLY A 402 -8.67 23.18 15.07
CA GLY A 402 -7.63 23.66 15.99
C GLY A 402 -7.06 22.56 16.89
N ALA A 403 -7.24 21.29 16.51
CA ALA A 403 -6.73 20.12 17.22
C ALA A 403 -5.29 19.75 16.82
N ALA A 404 -4.77 20.28 15.71
CA ALA A 404 -3.35 20.23 15.35
C ALA A 404 -2.87 21.65 14.96
N PRO A 405 -1.69 22.10 15.43
CA PRO A 405 -1.15 23.40 15.07
C PRO A 405 -0.70 23.41 13.61
N LEU A 406 -0.91 24.53 12.91
CA LEU A 406 -0.28 24.75 11.61
C LEU A 406 1.25 24.74 11.80
N PRO A 407 2.01 23.99 10.98
CA PRO A 407 3.45 24.03 11.06
C PRO A 407 3.93 25.45 10.76
N ASN A 408 4.55 26.09 11.75
CA ASN A 408 5.22 27.37 11.54
C ASN A 408 6.25 27.20 10.42
N SER A 409 6.30 28.15 9.49
CA SER A 409 7.15 28.15 8.29
C SER A 409 8.66 28.04 8.53
N ASN A 410 9.10 27.90 9.79
CA ASN A 410 10.50 27.84 10.20
C ASN A 410 10.95 26.46 10.72
N VAL A 411 10.10 25.43 10.72
CA VAL A 411 10.52 24.06 11.09
C VAL A 411 11.06 23.34 9.86
N VAL A 412 12.37 23.44 9.65
CA VAL A 412 13.09 22.62 8.66
C VAL A 412 13.47 21.30 9.33
N LEU A 413 12.70 20.24 9.10
CA LEU A 413 13.11 18.89 9.45
C LEU A 413 13.81 18.24 8.25
N TRP A 414 15.09 17.92 8.45
CA TRP A 414 15.91 17.12 7.56
C TRP A 414 15.43 15.67 7.63
N HIS A 415 14.60 15.25 6.69
CA HIS A 415 14.62 13.94 6.02
C HIS A 415 13.56 13.93 4.90
N GLY A 416 13.92 13.42 3.73
CA GLY A 416 13.24 13.62 2.44
C GLY A 416 11.86 12.97 2.29
N ASN A 417 10.85 13.45 3.03
CA ASN A 417 9.45 13.10 2.81
C ASN A 417 8.64 14.29 2.26
N ASN A 418 8.09 14.11 1.06
CA ASN A 418 7.31 15.08 0.26
C ASN A 418 5.95 15.50 0.87
N VAL A 419 5.59 15.00 2.06
CA VAL A 419 4.25 15.11 2.65
C VAL A 419 3.97 16.54 3.13
N LEU A 420 4.92 17.18 3.85
CA LEU A 420 4.76 18.56 4.34
C LEU A 420 4.68 19.59 3.20
N THR A 421 5.42 19.36 2.11
CA THR A 421 5.38 20.24 0.94
C THR A 421 4.06 20.13 0.17
N GLN A 422 3.35 19.01 0.27
CA GLN A 422 2.01 18.84 -0.30
C GLN A 422 0.94 19.49 0.58
N ILE A 423 1.05 19.39 1.92
CA ILE A 423 0.16 20.08 2.88
C ILE A 423 0.21 21.61 2.65
N LEU A 424 1.40 22.19 2.50
CA LEU A 424 1.56 23.63 2.31
C LEU A 424 1.19 24.14 0.90
N ARG A 425 1.00 23.24 -0.08
CA ARG A 425 0.63 23.59 -1.47
C ARG A 425 -0.87 23.51 -1.76
N HIS A 426 -1.68 22.99 -0.84
CA HIS A 426 -3.13 23.14 -0.91
C HIS A 426 -3.50 24.58 -0.52
N GLU A 427 -3.88 25.39 -1.51
CA GLU A 427 -4.17 26.82 -1.34
C GLU A 427 -5.30 27.07 -0.32
N PRO A 428 -5.17 28.09 0.57
CA PRO A 428 -6.18 28.49 1.53
C PRO A 428 -7.27 29.34 0.85
N LEU A 429 -8.12 28.72 0.02
CA LEU A 429 -9.15 29.45 -0.74
C LEU A 429 -10.42 29.82 0.04
N SER A 430 -10.47 29.67 1.37
CA SER A 430 -11.69 29.93 2.15
C SER A 430 -11.60 31.08 3.16
N TYR A 431 -10.43 31.69 3.38
CA TYR A 431 -10.29 32.72 4.44
C TYR A 431 -10.60 34.16 3.96
N GLU A 432 -10.22 34.55 2.75
CA GLU A 432 -10.45 35.94 2.28
C GLU A 432 -11.91 36.29 1.91
N ARG A 433 -12.80 35.29 1.72
CA ARG A 433 -14.22 35.55 1.40
C ARG A 433 -15.15 35.71 2.60
N ARG A 434 -14.67 35.58 3.84
CA ARG A 434 -15.50 35.79 5.05
C ARG A 434 -15.15 37.04 5.85
N LEU A 435 -14.19 37.83 5.40
CA LEU A 435 -13.80 39.11 6.01
C LEU A 435 -14.13 40.33 5.11
N ARG A 436 -15.08 40.19 4.17
CA ARG A 436 -15.73 41.32 3.49
C ARG A 436 -17.23 41.21 3.60
#